data_AF-A0A7C4SKB2-F1
#
_entry.id   AF-A0A7C4SKB2-F1
#
_cell.length_a   1.000
_cell.length_b   1.000
_cell.length_c   1.000
_cell.angle_alpha   90.00
_cell.angle_beta   90.00
_cell.angle_gamma   90.00
#
_symmetry.space_group_name_H-M   'P 1'
#
loop_
_entity.id
_entity.type
_entity.pdbx_description
1 polymer ?
#
loop_
_entity_poly.entity_id
_entity_poly.type
_entity_poly.pdbx_seq_one_letter_code
_entity_poly.pdbx_strand_id
1 'polypeptide(L)'
;MIVLSIVIPLLISFTPALTTLTLIARGDVRLWLIALLGGGGWILALLLRQPLLIMLTGIGPSYIYVASFLAGLFEECLRLVLLRINFVSRSLLKGSLSLGLGWGLSEALNIYTIPALITATLMGYSWLDLLPGAVERNSATLLHVSLSLLLSKNARDLRLLFAAIFLHTLLNVIGVTSLLMLKDVWLVEGLIALTSLLIFTSIAFSILRLKDLKSTKA
;
A
#
# COMPACT_ATOMS: atom_id res chain seq x y z
N MET A 1 -30.49 3.02 -11.30
CA MET A 1 -29.28 3.23 -12.11
C MET A 1 -28.06 3.69 -11.30
N ILE A 2 -28.20 4.62 -10.35
CA ILE A 2 -27.09 5.12 -9.50
C ILE A 2 -26.43 4.01 -8.66
N VAL A 3 -27.20 3.06 -8.12
CA VAL A 3 -26.66 1.96 -7.30
C VAL A 3 -25.78 0.99 -8.11
N LEU A 4 -26.11 0.75 -9.39
CA LEU A 4 -25.35 -0.18 -10.22
C LEU A 4 -24.00 0.39 -10.66
N SER A 5 -23.91 1.72 -10.84
CA SER A 5 -22.68 2.37 -11.30
C SER A 5 -21.63 2.52 -10.19
N ILE A 6 -22.03 2.57 -8.91
CA ILE A 6 -21.09 2.60 -7.76
C ILE A 6 -20.25 1.33 -7.69
N VAL A 7 -20.75 0.19 -8.18
CA VAL A 7 -20.00 -1.07 -8.19
C VAL A 7 -18.70 -0.96 -9.00
N ILE A 8 -18.66 -0.11 -10.03
CA ILE A 8 -17.51 0.06 -10.91
C ILE A 8 -16.24 0.52 -10.14
N PRO A 9 -16.24 1.67 -9.44
CA PRO A 9 -15.09 2.09 -8.65
C PRO A 9 -14.68 1.06 -7.58
N LEU A 10 -15.65 0.38 -6.94
CA LEU A 10 -15.34 -0.64 -5.94
C LEU A 10 -14.61 -1.85 -6.55
N LEU A 11 -15.03 -2.28 -7.74
CA LEU A 11 -14.34 -3.35 -8.47
C LEU A 11 -12.94 -2.91 -8.90
N ILE A 12 -12.77 -1.67 -9.36
CA ILE A 12 -11.47 -1.13 -9.77
C ILE A 12 -10.50 -1.07 -8.59
N SER A 13 -10.97 -0.69 -7.39
CA SER A 13 -10.10 -0.55 -6.22
C SER A 13 -9.62 -1.88 -5.64
N PHE A 14 -10.41 -2.95 -5.79
CA PHE A 14 -10.19 -4.21 -5.06
C PHE A 14 -9.80 -5.39 -5.96
N THR A 15 -10.42 -5.50 -7.13
CA THR A 15 -10.32 -6.69 -8.00
C THR A 15 -8.90 -6.97 -8.50
N PRO A 16 -8.09 -5.98 -8.94
CA PRO A 16 -6.74 -6.25 -9.43
C PRO A 16 -5.83 -6.89 -8.37
N ALA A 17 -5.86 -6.36 -7.15
CA ALA A 17 -5.09 -6.86 -6.02
C ALA A 17 -5.57 -8.26 -5.59
N LEU A 18 -6.90 -8.47 -5.50
CA LEU A 18 -7.48 -9.76 -5.13
C LEU A 18 -7.18 -10.84 -6.18
N THR A 19 -7.28 -10.47 -7.46
CA THR A 19 -6.99 -11.38 -8.58
C THR A 19 -5.52 -11.77 -8.54
N THR A 20 -4.62 -10.80 -8.36
CA THR A 20 -3.18 -11.07 -8.26
C THR A 20 -2.85 -11.96 -7.06
N LEU A 21 -3.47 -11.70 -5.90
CA LEU A 21 -3.33 -12.55 -4.72
C LEU A 21 -3.83 -13.97 -5.01
N THR A 22 -5.00 -14.11 -5.63
CA THR A 22 -5.57 -15.40 -5.99
C THR A 22 -4.67 -16.18 -6.95
N LEU A 23 -4.04 -15.51 -7.92
CA LEU A 23 -3.10 -16.13 -8.87
C LEU A 23 -1.79 -16.59 -8.21
N ILE A 24 -1.30 -15.85 -7.20
CA ILE A 24 -0.08 -16.16 -6.44
C ILE A 24 -0.34 -17.25 -5.40
N ALA A 25 -1.42 -17.10 -4.62
CA ALA A 25 -1.79 -17.98 -3.52
C ALA A 25 -2.40 -19.29 -4.02
N ARG A 26 -3.27 -19.24 -5.03
CA ARG A 26 -4.03 -20.38 -5.53
C ARG A 26 -4.67 -21.15 -4.35
N GLY A 27 -4.41 -22.46 -4.23
CA GLY A 27 -4.84 -23.28 -3.10
C GLY A 27 -3.90 -23.29 -1.89
N ASP A 28 -2.81 -22.51 -1.90
CA ASP A 28 -1.86 -22.45 -0.78
C ASP A 28 -2.42 -21.59 0.36
N VAL A 29 -3.08 -22.25 1.32
CA VAL A 29 -3.65 -21.63 2.53
C VAL A 29 -2.63 -20.80 3.28
N ARG A 30 -1.34 -21.17 3.25
CA ARG A 30 -0.29 -20.40 3.92
C ARG A 30 -0.18 -19.00 3.34
N LEU A 31 -0.25 -18.85 2.02
CA LEU A 31 -0.16 -17.55 1.38
C LEU A 31 -1.37 -16.68 1.70
N TRP A 32 -2.58 -17.26 1.75
CA TRP A 32 -3.78 -16.56 2.22
C TRP A 32 -3.65 -16.08 3.67
N LEU A 33 -3.13 -16.91 4.57
CA LEU A 33 -2.85 -16.51 5.95
C LEU A 33 -1.80 -15.38 6.02
N ILE A 34 -0.78 -15.40 5.17
CA ILE A 34 0.19 -14.29 5.09
C ILE A 34 -0.47 -12.99 4.61
N ALA A 35 -1.40 -13.06 3.65
CA ALA A 35 -2.16 -11.88 3.22
C ALA A 35 -3.04 -11.35 4.36
N LEU A 36 -3.72 -12.23 5.12
CA LEU A 36 -4.48 -11.83 6.31
C LEU A 36 -3.59 -11.19 7.38
N LEU A 37 -2.37 -11.72 7.59
CA LEU A 37 -1.39 -11.09 8.47
C LEU A 37 -0.96 -9.71 7.97
N GLY A 38 -0.77 -9.54 6.66
CA GLY A 38 -0.47 -8.24 6.04
C GLY A 38 -1.59 -7.23 6.26
N GLY A 39 -2.84 -7.68 6.08
CA GLY A 39 -4.01 -6.86 6.32
C GLY A 39 -4.21 -6.46 7.78
N GLY A 40 -4.09 -7.42 8.70
CA GLY A 40 -4.10 -7.17 10.13
C GLY A 40 -2.94 -6.26 10.57
N GLY A 41 -1.78 -6.38 9.92
CA GLY A 41 -0.64 -5.49 10.06
C GLY A 41 -1.01 -4.04 9.72
N TRP A 42 -1.57 -3.80 8.53
CA TRP A 42 -2.00 -2.45 8.14
C TRP A 42 -3.00 -1.84 9.15
N ILE A 43 -4.01 -2.62 9.58
CA ILE A 43 -5.01 -2.16 10.57
C ILE A 43 -4.32 -1.81 11.90
N LEU A 44 -3.43 -2.66 12.40
CA LEU A 44 -2.72 -2.41 13.64
C LEU A 44 -1.81 -1.17 13.54
N ALA A 45 -1.11 -0.98 12.42
CA ALA A 45 -0.33 0.23 12.20
C ALA A 45 -1.20 1.49 12.21
N LEU A 46 -2.39 1.45 11.60
CA LEU A 46 -3.36 2.53 11.65
C LEU A 46 -3.77 2.83 13.10
N LEU A 47 -4.20 1.82 13.86
CA LEU A 47 -4.65 1.97 15.25
C LEU A 47 -3.57 2.52 16.17
N LEU A 48 -2.33 2.04 16.04
CA LEU A 48 -1.19 2.52 16.84
C LEU A 48 -0.84 3.99 16.52
N ARG A 49 -1.05 4.41 15.27
CA ARG A 49 -0.80 5.78 14.81
C ARG A 49 -1.88 6.77 15.27
N GLN A 50 -3.15 6.34 15.39
CA GLN A 50 -4.27 7.24 15.65
C GLN A 50 -4.13 8.16 16.88
N PRO A 51 -3.67 7.68 18.06
CA PRO A 51 -3.52 8.55 19.23
C PRO A 51 -2.59 9.74 18.97
N LEU A 52 -1.48 9.51 18.26
CA LEU A 52 -0.54 10.58 17.90
C LEU A 52 -1.13 11.55 16.90
N LEU A 53 -1.88 11.05 15.90
CA LEU A 53 -2.57 11.91 14.95
C LEU A 53 -3.55 12.85 15.66
N ILE A 54 -4.36 12.32 16.58
CA ILE A 54 -5.34 13.10 17.36
C ILE A 54 -4.63 14.20 18.16
N MET A 55 -3.56 13.87 18.87
CA MET A 55 -2.78 14.84 19.65
C MET A 55 -2.16 15.95 18.78
N LEU A 56 -1.82 15.64 17.53
CA LEU A 56 -1.12 16.54 16.63
C LEU A 56 -2.06 17.29 15.67
N THR A 57 -3.37 17.10 15.74
CA THR A 57 -4.34 17.83 14.90
C THR A 57 -4.26 19.36 15.05
N GLY A 58 -3.79 19.86 16.21
CA GLY A 58 -3.67 21.29 16.49
C GLY A 58 -2.53 22.03 15.79
N ILE A 59 -1.65 21.34 15.05
CA ILE A 59 -0.48 21.98 14.40
C ILE A 59 -0.80 22.67 13.07
N GLY A 60 -2.08 22.80 12.72
CA GLY A 60 -2.53 23.49 11.52
C GLY A 60 -2.22 22.75 10.22
N PRO A 61 -2.00 23.46 9.09
CA PRO A 61 -1.85 22.84 7.76
C PRO A 61 -0.67 21.87 7.67
N SER A 62 0.36 22.03 8.50
CA SER A 62 1.53 21.13 8.53
C SER A 62 1.19 19.72 9.01
N TYR A 63 0.01 19.51 9.60
CA TYR A 63 -0.49 18.22 10.07
C TYR A 63 -0.42 17.12 9.00
N ILE A 64 -0.72 17.45 7.75
CA ILE A 64 -0.75 16.48 6.64
C ILE A 64 0.64 15.87 6.36
N TYR A 65 1.72 16.64 6.52
CA TYR A 65 3.09 16.15 6.34
C TYR A 65 3.52 15.24 7.50
N VAL A 66 3.10 15.59 8.71
CA VAL A 66 3.30 14.75 9.89
C VAL A 66 2.52 13.45 9.76
N ALA A 67 1.27 13.49 9.29
CA ALA A 67 0.46 12.31 9.04
C ALA A 67 1.09 11.38 7.98
N SER A 68 1.66 11.95 6.91
CA SER A 68 2.41 11.24 5.88
C SER A 68 3.64 10.52 6.44
N PHE A 69 4.43 11.21 7.28
CA PHE A 69 5.60 10.62 7.93
C PHE A 69 5.20 9.50 8.91
N LEU A 70 4.18 9.73 9.74
CA LEU A 70 3.70 8.73 10.68
C LEU A 70 3.13 7.50 9.97
N ALA A 71 2.53 7.65 8.78
CA ALA A 71 2.13 6.52 7.94
C ALA A 71 3.34 5.63 7.62
N GLY A 72 4.39 6.23 7.04
CA GLY A 72 5.63 5.52 6.71
C GLY A 72 6.28 4.91 7.95
N LEU A 73 6.38 5.64 9.04
CA LEU A 73 7.01 5.14 10.26
C LEU A 73 6.30 3.89 10.82
N PHE A 74 4.99 3.99 11.08
CA PHE A 74 4.25 2.91 11.73
C PHE A 74 4.06 1.71 10.82
N GLU A 75 3.71 1.93 9.56
CA GLU A 75 3.44 0.83 8.64
C GLU A 75 4.71 0.05 8.29
N GLU A 76 5.83 0.73 8.03
CA GLU A 76 7.07 0.03 7.66
C GLU A 76 7.71 -0.68 8.85
N CYS A 77 7.64 -0.10 10.05
CA CYS A 77 8.13 -0.77 11.26
C CYS A 77 7.35 -2.06 11.52
N LEU A 78 6.03 -2.02 11.44
CA LEU A 78 5.21 -3.21 11.66
C LEU A 78 5.41 -4.24 10.54
N ARG A 79 5.54 -3.80 9.29
CA ARG A 79 5.84 -4.68 8.16
C ARG A 79 7.16 -5.42 8.35
N LEU A 80 8.19 -4.73 8.84
CA LEU A 80 9.48 -5.35 9.15
C LEU A 80 9.33 -6.43 10.23
N VAL A 81 8.55 -6.17 11.28
CA VAL A 81 8.28 -7.16 12.34
C VAL A 81 7.59 -8.39 11.74
N LEU A 82 6.56 -8.21 10.91
CA LEU A 82 5.84 -9.33 10.28
C LEU A 82 6.73 -10.14 9.33
N LEU A 83 7.60 -9.48 8.54
CA LEU A 83 8.55 -10.16 7.65
C LEU A 83 9.60 -10.99 8.40
N ARG A 84 9.86 -10.69 9.68
CA ARG A 84 10.75 -11.48 10.55
C ARG A 84 10.08 -12.71 11.13
N ILE A 85 8.75 -12.83 11.06
CA ILE A 85 8.04 -14.02 11.52
C ILE A 85 8.41 -15.19 10.61
N ASN A 86 8.90 -16.29 11.20
CA ASN A 86 9.35 -17.49 10.47
C ASN A 86 8.31 -18.04 9.47
N PHE A 87 7.03 -17.86 9.80
CA PHE A 87 5.92 -18.23 8.93
C PHE A 87 5.93 -17.50 7.58
N VAL A 88 6.35 -16.23 7.55
CA VAL A 88 6.46 -15.42 6.34
C VAL A 88 7.79 -15.70 5.63
N SER A 89 8.90 -15.74 6.37
CA SER A 89 10.26 -15.80 5.81
C SER A 89 10.59 -17.10 5.06
N ARG A 90 9.89 -18.22 5.36
CA ARG A 90 10.08 -19.51 4.67
C ARG A 90 9.75 -19.50 3.16
N SER A 91 9.02 -18.51 2.66
CA SER A 91 8.73 -18.35 1.23
C SER A 91 8.94 -16.88 0.87
N LEU A 92 10.19 -16.44 0.89
CA LEU A 92 10.52 -15.01 0.93
C LEU A 92 9.85 -14.21 -0.19
N LEU A 93 9.89 -14.67 -1.44
CA LEU A 93 9.28 -13.96 -2.55
C LEU A 93 7.75 -13.99 -2.50
N LYS A 94 7.12 -15.18 -2.54
CA LYS A 94 5.65 -15.29 -2.56
C LYS A 94 5.02 -14.80 -1.26
N GLY A 95 5.65 -15.04 -0.13
CA GLY A 95 5.24 -14.53 1.17
C GLY A 95 5.27 -13.01 1.23
N SER A 96 6.31 -12.36 0.71
CA SER A 96 6.38 -10.89 0.67
C SER A 96 5.36 -10.28 -0.30
N LEU A 97 5.15 -10.93 -1.46
CA LEU A 97 4.08 -10.54 -2.39
C LEU A 97 2.71 -10.66 -1.72
N SER A 98 2.43 -11.78 -1.05
CA SER A 98 1.17 -12.02 -0.37
C SER A 98 0.94 -11.04 0.78
N LEU A 99 1.99 -10.76 1.57
CA LEU A 99 1.95 -9.79 2.66
C LEU A 99 1.60 -8.39 2.13
N GLY A 100 2.30 -7.94 1.07
CA GLY A 100 2.06 -6.62 0.47
C GLY A 100 0.69 -6.49 -0.20
N LEU A 101 0.21 -7.55 -0.86
CA LEU A 101 -1.14 -7.58 -1.43
C LEU A 101 -2.22 -7.55 -0.34
N GLY A 102 -2.04 -8.30 0.74
CA GLY A 102 -2.94 -8.25 1.90
C GLY A 102 -2.98 -6.88 2.57
N TRP A 103 -1.83 -6.20 2.63
CA TRP A 103 -1.69 -4.82 3.09
C TRP A 103 -2.53 -3.87 2.23
N GLY A 104 -2.28 -3.85 0.91
CA GLY A 104 -2.99 -2.98 -0.03
C GLY A 104 -4.49 -3.28 -0.15
N LEU A 105 -4.89 -4.55 -0.08
CA LEU A 105 -6.32 -4.94 -0.05
C LEU A 105 -7.03 -4.41 1.20
N SER A 106 -6.37 -4.46 2.36
CA SER A 106 -6.96 -3.99 3.61
C SER A 106 -7.08 -2.49 3.64
N GLU A 107 -6.06 -1.80 3.14
CA GLU A 107 -6.13 -0.37 2.93
C GLU A 107 -7.27 -0.01 1.96
N ALA A 108 -7.29 -0.59 0.75
CA ALA A 108 -8.34 -0.35 -0.24
C ALA A 108 -9.74 -0.61 0.33
N LEU A 109 -9.92 -1.66 1.12
CA LEU A 109 -11.20 -1.95 1.76
C LEU A 109 -11.62 -0.87 2.78
N ASN A 110 -10.71 -0.54 3.70
CA ASN A 110 -11.03 0.27 4.88
C ASN A 110 -11.04 1.77 4.61
N ILE A 111 -10.13 2.29 3.77
CA ILE A 111 -10.04 3.73 3.50
C ILE A 111 -10.67 4.17 2.19
N TYR A 112 -11.04 3.21 1.33
CA TYR A 112 -11.73 3.53 0.07
C TYR A 112 -13.07 2.82 -0.06
N THR A 113 -13.12 1.49 -0.19
CA THR A 113 -14.35 0.75 -0.56
C THR A 113 -15.51 0.99 0.39
N ILE A 114 -15.28 0.86 1.71
CA ILE A 114 -16.33 1.10 2.71
C ILE A 114 -16.73 2.59 2.73
N PRO A 115 -15.79 3.56 2.87
CA PRO A 115 -16.13 4.98 2.80
C PRO A 115 -16.85 5.40 1.52
N ALA A 116 -16.42 4.92 0.35
CA ALA A 116 -16.99 5.25 -0.95
C ALA A 116 -18.45 4.77 -1.06
N LEU A 117 -18.77 3.58 -0.53
CA LEU A 117 -20.14 3.10 -0.47
C LEU A 117 -21.00 4.00 0.42
N ILE A 118 -20.47 4.42 1.58
CA ILE A 118 -21.18 5.30 2.52
C ILE A 118 -21.41 6.68 1.89
N THR A 119 -20.40 7.31 1.29
CA THR A 119 -20.53 8.63 0.68
C THR A 119 -21.45 8.60 -0.55
N ALA A 120 -21.42 7.55 -1.35
CA ALA A 120 -22.33 7.40 -2.47
C ALA A 120 -23.79 7.24 -2.02
N THR A 121 -24.03 6.45 -0.98
CA THR A 121 -25.39 6.16 -0.49
C THR A 121 -25.98 7.28 0.35
N LEU A 122 -25.17 7.95 1.19
CA LEU A 122 -25.66 8.97 2.12
C LEU A 122 -25.47 10.40 1.62
N MET A 123 -24.45 10.67 0.80
CA MET A 123 -24.09 12.01 0.34
C MET A 123 -24.34 12.22 -1.16
N GLY A 124 -24.80 11.19 -1.88
CA GLY A 124 -25.17 11.30 -3.29
C GLY A 124 -24.00 11.43 -4.26
N TYR A 125 -22.79 11.05 -3.86
CA TYR A 125 -21.61 11.06 -4.74
C TYR A 125 -21.82 10.13 -5.93
N SER A 126 -21.45 10.60 -7.12
CA SER A 126 -21.52 9.78 -8.33
C SER A 126 -20.32 8.85 -8.43
N TRP A 127 -20.44 7.81 -9.27
CA TRP A 127 -19.34 6.89 -9.53
C TRP A 127 -18.12 7.58 -10.17
N LEU A 128 -18.31 8.68 -10.90
CA LEU A 128 -17.24 9.48 -11.50
C LEU A 128 -16.41 10.20 -10.43
N ASP A 129 -17.08 10.72 -9.40
CA ASP A 129 -16.42 11.43 -8.28
C ASP A 129 -15.52 10.48 -7.48
N LEU A 130 -15.88 9.20 -7.43
CA LEU A 130 -15.17 8.17 -6.69
C LEU A 130 -14.03 7.54 -7.48
N LEU A 131 -14.07 7.62 -8.81
CA LEU A 131 -13.15 6.90 -9.70
C LEU A 131 -11.65 7.20 -9.45
N PRO A 132 -11.21 8.44 -9.20
CA PRO A 132 -9.80 8.73 -8.94
C PRO A 132 -9.26 7.94 -7.75
N GLY A 133 -10.00 7.92 -6.64
CA GLY A 133 -9.62 7.15 -5.46
C GLY A 133 -9.56 5.64 -5.73
N ALA A 134 -10.42 5.09 -6.61
CA ALA A 134 -10.34 3.68 -6.97
C ALA A 134 -9.04 3.34 -7.71
N VAL A 135 -8.60 4.22 -8.61
CA VAL A 135 -7.35 4.07 -9.37
C VAL A 135 -6.16 4.18 -8.42
N GLU A 136 -6.18 5.16 -7.53
CA GLU A 136 -5.14 5.41 -6.53
C GLU A 136 -4.87 4.19 -5.65
N ARG A 137 -5.90 3.44 -5.23
CA ARG A 137 -5.74 2.20 -4.45
C ARG A 137 -4.87 1.14 -5.11
N ASN A 138 -4.83 1.10 -6.45
CA ASN A 138 -3.94 0.19 -7.17
C ASN A 138 -2.48 0.65 -7.07
N SER A 139 -2.22 1.95 -7.13
CA SER A 139 -0.89 2.54 -6.92
C SER A 139 -0.40 2.32 -5.50
N ALA A 140 -1.26 2.54 -4.49
CA ALA A 140 -0.97 2.28 -3.09
C ALA A 140 -0.65 0.78 -2.85
N THR A 141 -1.45 -0.13 -3.43
CA THR A 141 -1.16 -1.57 -3.37
C THR A 141 0.19 -1.90 -4.01
N LEU A 142 0.50 -1.32 -5.17
CA LEU A 142 1.79 -1.53 -5.83
C LEU A 142 2.96 -1.05 -4.96
N LEU A 143 2.81 0.09 -4.28
CA LEU A 143 3.79 0.56 -3.30
C LEU A 143 3.96 -0.47 -2.17
N HIS A 144 2.88 -0.94 -1.55
CA HIS A 144 2.95 -1.90 -0.44
C HIS A 144 3.61 -3.21 -0.83
N VAL A 145 3.33 -3.72 -2.03
CA VAL A 145 4.02 -4.88 -2.60
C VAL A 145 5.52 -4.57 -2.77
N SER A 146 5.86 -3.41 -3.33
CA SER A 146 7.25 -2.98 -3.54
C SER A 146 8.04 -2.90 -2.23
N LEU A 147 7.48 -2.28 -1.20
CA LEU A 147 8.13 -2.09 0.09
C LEU A 147 8.24 -3.41 0.87
N SER A 148 7.25 -4.30 0.76
CA SER A 148 7.34 -5.66 1.28
C SER A 148 8.51 -6.42 0.64
N LEU A 149 8.67 -6.32 -0.68
CA LEU A 149 9.80 -6.90 -1.40
C LEU A 149 11.13 -6.28 -0.99
N LEU A 150 11.21 -4.95 -0.83
CA LEU A 150 12.41 -4.24 -0.40
C LEU A 150 12.90 -4.75 0.97
N LEU A 151 12.02 -4.74 1.97
CA LEU A 151 12.36 -5.17 3.33
C LEU A 151 12.67 -6.66 3.40
N SER A 152 12.07 -7.48 2.54
CA SER A 152 12.33 -8.92 2.50
C SER A 152 13.77 -9.25 2.07
N LYS A 153 14.45 -8.37 1.33
CA LYS A 153 15.84 -8.60 0.88
C LYS A 153 16.79 -8.89 2.04
N ASN A 154 16.63 -8.14 3.12
CA ASN A 154 17.34 -8.38 4.37
C ASN A 154 16.57 -7.72 5.53
N ALA A 155 15.72 -8.50 6.20
CA ALA A 155 14.90 -8.00 7.31
C ALA A 155 15.71 -7.56 8.55
N ARG A 156 17.04 -7.72 8.56
CA ARG A 156 17.93 -7.20 9.62
C ARG A 156 18.61 -5.88 9.25
N ASP A 157 18.55 -5.45 7.99
CA ASP A 157 19.21 -4.22 7.55
C ASP A 157 18.32 -2.99 7.80
N LEU A 158 18.67 -2.20 8.82
CA LEU A 158 17.94 -0.97 9.16
C LEU A 158 18.00 0.07 8.04
N ARG A 159 19.00 0.03 7.14
CA ARG A 159 19.04 0.94 5.98
C ARG A 159 17.87 0.71 5.05
N LEU A 160 17.43 -0.56 4.91
CA LEU A 160 16.24 -0.89 4.13
C LEU A 160 14.96 -0.43 4.81
N LEU A 161 14.91 -0.47 6.16
CA LEU A 161 13.79 0.12 6.92
C LEU A 161 13.70 1.63 6.70
N PHE A 162 14.80 2.36 6.88
CA PHE A 162 14.80 3.80 6.65
C PHE A 162 14.47 4.16 5.20
N ALA A 163 14.97 3.39 4.23
CA ALA A 163 14.60 3.56 2.83
C ALA A 163 13.10 3.33 2.60
N ALA A 164 12.50 2.29 3.21
CA ALA A 164 11.07 2.03 3.09
C ALA A 164 10.24 3.16 3.72
N ILE A 165 10.59 3.61 4.92
CA ILE A 165 9.92 4.73 5.61
C ILE A 165 10.00 5.99 4.75
N PHE A 166 11.19 6.28 4.20
CA PHE A 166 11.40 7.44 3.34
C PHE A 166 10.57 7.35 2.06
N LEU A 167 10.61 6.24 1.33
CA LEU A 167 9.86 6.06 0.07
C LEU A 167 8.35 6.14 0.27
N HIS A 168 7.83 5.53 1.35
CA HIS A 168 6.42 5.63 1.70
C HIS A 168 6.04 7.08 2.04
N THR A 169 6.78 7.72 2.94
CA THR A 169 6.56 9.12 3.31
C THR A 169 6.60 10.02 2.09
N LEU A 170 7.59 9.82 1.20
CA LEU A 170 7.76 10.59 -0.02
C LEU A 170 6.54 10.47 -0.94
N LEU A 171 6.01 9.27 -1.16
CA LEU A 171 4.81 9.09 -1.99
C LEU A 171 3.61 9.87 -1.41
N ASN A 172 3.39 9.77 -0.10
CA ASN A 172 2.30 10.48 0.58
C ASN A 172 2.48 12.01 0.49
N VAL A 173 3.70 12.49 0.68
CA VAL A 173 4.03 13.92 0.55
C VAL A 173 3.85 14.40 -0.89
N ILE A 174 4.22 13.61 -1.90
CA ILE A 174 3.96 13.91 -3.32
C ILE A 174 2.46 14.03 -3.55
N GLY A 175 1.66 13.06 -3.10
CA GLY A 175 0.20 13.10 -3.27
C GLY A 175 -0.42 14.35 -2.66
N VAL A 176 -0.10 14.63 -1.40
CA VAL A 176 -0.64 15.80 -0.70
C VAL A 176 -0.16 17.13 -1.32
N THR A 177 1.13 17.26 -1.62
CA THR A 177 1.69 18.51 -2.16
C THR A 177 1.18 18.78 -3.57
N SER A 178 1.12 17.75 -4.42
CA SER A 178 0.57 17.89 -5.77
C SER A 178 -0.91 18.24 -5.74
N LEU A 179 -1.70 17.70 -4.81
CA LEU A 179 -3.11 18.09 -4.66
C LEU A 179 -3.26 19.56 -4.30
N LEU A 180 -2.44 20.06 -3.37
CA LEU A 180 -2.46 21.47 -2.96
C LEU A 180 -2.05 22.42 -4.10
N MET A 181 -1.09 22.00 -4.94
CA MET A 181 -0.55 22.83 -6.02
C MET A 181 -1.40 22.77 -7.30
N LEU A 182 -1.74 21.56 -7.75
CA LEU A 182 -2.38 21.33 -9.06
C LEU A 182 -3.89 21.44 -8.99
N LYS A 183 -4.50 21.10 -7.83
CA LYS A 183 -5.96 21.06 -7.64
C LYS A 183 -6.71 20.20 -8.66
N ASP A 184 -6.01 19.28 -9.30
CA ASP A 184 -6.54 18.33 -10.27
C ASP A 184 -6.22 16.92 -9.77
N VAL A 185 -7.26 16.19 -9.37
CA VAL A 185 -7.13 14.85 -8.79
C VAL A 185 -6.51 13.86 -9.79
N TRP A 186 -6.81 13.96 -11.08
CA TRP A 186 -6.29 13.03 -12.07
C TRP A 186 -4.79 13.23 -12.31
N LEU A 187 -4.33 14.48 -12.30
CA LEU A 187 -2.88 14.75 -12.35
C LEU A 187 -2.17 14.23 -11.09
N VAL A 188 -2.77 14.39 -9.91
CA VAL A 188 -2.25 13.83 -8.65
C VAL A 188 -2.15 12.31 -8.74
N GLU A 189 -3.21 11.64 -9.20
CA GLU A 189 -3.19 10.18 -9.33
C GLU A 189 -2.18 9.68 -10.36
N GLY A 190 -2.02 10.41 -11.48
CA GLY A 190 -0.98 10.13 -12.46
C GLY A 190 0.43 10.20 -11.87
N LEU A 191 0.71 11.20 -11.02
CA LEU A 191 1.99 11.35 -10.34
C LEU A 191 2.24 10.25 -9.30
N ILE A 192 1.23 9.89 -8.51
CA ILE A 192 1.31 8.80 -7.53
C ILE A 192 1.54 7.46 -8.25
N ALA A 193 0.80 7.20 -9.33
CA ALA A 193 0.93 5.98 -10.12
C ALA A 193 2.32 5.86 -10.75
N LEU A 194 2.81 6.93 -11.38
CA LEU A 194 4.15 6.96 -11.97
C LEU A 194 5.23 6.72 -10.91
N THR A 195 5.14 7.39 -9.77
CA THR A 195 6.12 7.24 -8.68
C THR A 195 6.11 5.82 -8.12
N SER A 196 4.92 5.24 -7.89
CA SER A 196 4.76 3.88 -7.40
C SER A 196 5.33 2.85 -8.39
N LEU A 197 5.13 3.07 -9.70
CA LEU A 197 5.68 2.22 -10.75
C LEU A 197 7.21 2.31 -10.81
N LEU A 198 7.79 3.52 -10.68
CA LEU A 198 9.25 3.70 -10.64
C LEU A 198 9.88 3.00 -9.43
N ILE A 199 9.25 3.09 -8.25
CA ILE A 199 9.68 2.38 -7.04
C ILE A 199 9.62 0.87 -7.27
N PHE A 200 8.49 0.36 -7.77
CA PHE A 200 8.30 -1.06 -8.04
C PHE A 200 9.34 -1.60 -9.01
N THR A 201 9.49 -0.97 -10.17
CA THR A 201 10.43 -1.41 -11.22
C THR A 201 11.87 -1.38 -10.74
N SER A 202 12.28 -0.34 -10.00
CA SER A 202 13.61 -0.25 -9.40
C SER A 202 13.89 -1.40 -8.42
N ILE A 203 12.92 -1.72 -7.56
CA ILE A 203 13.05 -2.82 -6.60
C ILE A 203 13.03 -4.16 -7.32
N ALA A 204 12.12 -4.38 -8.27
CA ALA A 204 12.03 -5.60 -9.05
C ALA A 204 13.33 -5.87 -9.82
N PHE A 205 13.86 -4.87 -10.52
CA PHE A 205 15.13 -4.97 -11.25
C PHE A 205 16.29 -5.36 -10.32
N SER A 206 16.39 -4.72 -9.15
CA SER A 206 17.44 -5.06 -8.19
C SER A 206 17.34 -6.50 -7.64
N ILE A 207 16.12 -7.06 -7.55
CA ILE A 207 15.91 -8.45 -7.14
C ILE A 207 16.32 -9.41 -8.26
N LEU A 208 15.98 -9.11 -9.51
CA LEU A 208 16.36 -9.92 -10.67
C LEU A 208 17.88 -9.96 -10.83
N ARG A 209 18.55 -8.81 -10.77
CA ARG A 209 20.02 -8.71 -10.85
C ARG A 209 20.75 -9.53 -9.78
N LEU A 210 20.19 -9.61 -8.57
CA LEU A 210 20.75 -10.44 -7.49
C LEU A 210 20.64 -11.94 -7.77
N LYS A 211 19.64 -12.39 -8.54
CA LYS A 211 19.51 -13.79 -8.95
C LYS A 211 20.57 -14.14 -9.99
N ASP A 212 20.76 -13.29 -11.00
CA ASP A 212 21.74 -13.51 -12.09
C ASP A 212 23.18 -13.59 -11.56
N LEU A 213 23.53 -12.77 -10.57
CA LEU A 213 24.85 -12.79 -9.92
C LEU A 213 25.09 -14.05 -9.08
N LYS A 214 24.04 -14.74 -8.63
CA LYS A 214 24.16 -16.00 -7.88
C LYS A 214 24.22 -17.21 -8.80
N SER A 215 23.52 -17.19 -9.93
CA SER A 215 23.57 -18.28 -10.92
C SER A 215 24.87 -18.34 -11.70
N THR A 216 25.60 -17.23 -11.83
CA THR A 216 26.92 -17.17 -12.49
C THR A 216 28.08 -17.62 -11.62
N LYS A 217 27.85 -17.85 -10.32
CA LYS A 217 28.87 -18.28 -9.34
C LYS A 217 28.71 -19.73 -8.87
N ALA A 218 27.74 -20.47 -9.41
CA ALA A 218 27.49 -21.89 -9.14
C ALA A 218 27.92 -22.71 -10.35
#